data_AF-A0A967TK73-F1
#
_entry.id   AF-A0A967TK73-F1
#
_cell.length_a   1.000
_cell.length_b   1.000
_cell.length_c   1.000
_cell.angle_alpha   90.00
_cell.angle_beta   90.00
_cell.angle_gamma   90.00
#
_symmetry.space_group_name_H-M   'P 1'
#
loop_
_entity.id
_entity.type
_entity.pdbx_description
1 polymer ?
#
loop_
_entity_poly.entity_id
_entity_poly.type
_entity_poly.pdbx_seq_one_letter_code
_entity_poly.pdbx_strand_id
1 'polypeptide(L)'
;EGGPFAYVIPPDQWMPGEAVNLVNVLRRGGVEVHRATSSFSAGGERYPEGSYVAYGGQAFRPHLMDMLEAQDYPDRRMYPGGPPEPPYDLAGWTLPYQMGVRVDRIDEPFEARTAAVDRASPAPGTVSGNASWGWALSHRPNASALAVNRLLAAGDRVSWSGGAFDAGGVRHEAGTILVEAGSGTADRVRGLARELGLDFRGLSSAPGAAAHTLRRPRIGIYKSWDASID
;
A
#
# COMPACT_ATOMS: atom_id res chain seq x y z
N GLU A 1 2.18 -31.43 12.98
CA GLU A 1 1.32 -31.60 11.79
C GLU A 1 0.89 -30.24 11.25
N GLY A 2 0.74 -30.16 9.93
CA GLY A 2 -0.26 -29.37 9.21
C GLY A 2 -0.23 -27.85 9.36
N GLY A 3 0.57 -27.16 8.54
CA GLY A 3 0.42 -25.73 8.32
C GLY A 3 1.54 -25.19 7.42
N PRO A 4 1.41 -23.96 6.92
CA PRO A 4 2.34 -23.44 5.92
C PRO A 4 3.77 -23.36 6.42
N PHE A 5 4.71 -23.72 5.56
CA PHE A 5 6.13 -23.53 5.77
C PHE A 5 6.49 -22.04 5.77
N ALA A 6 5.93 -21.26 4.84
CA ALA A 6 6.11 -19.82 4.78
C ALA A 6 4.98 -19.11 4.02
N TYR A 7 4.98 -17.79 4.10
CA TYR A 7 4.24 -16.91 3.20
C TYR A 7 5.21 -16.05 2.41
N VAL A 8 4.99 -15.94 1.10
CA VAL A 8 5.85 -15.18 0.20
C VAL A 8 5.09 -13.98 -0.35
N ILE A 9 5.69 -12.80 -0.24
CA ILE A 9 5.17 -11.55 -0.80
C ILE A 9 6.09 -11.18 -1.98
N PRO A 10 5.69 -11.47 -3.24
CA PRO A 10 6.50 -11.11 -4.40
C PRO A 10 6.60 -9.59 -4.53
N PRO A 11 7.69 -9.05 -5.12
CA PRO A 11 7.85 -7.61 -5.30
C PRO A 11 6.96 -7.05 -6.41
N ASP A 12 6.55 -7.89 -7.36
CA ASP A 12 5.54 -7.57 -8.35
C ASP A 12 4.16 -7.56 -7.68
N GLN A 13 3.63 -6.36 -7.48
CA GLN A 13 2.40 -6.08 -6.75
C GLN A 13 1.64 -5.00 -7.49
N TRP A 14 0.32 -5.04 -7.41
CA TRP A 14 -0.52 -3.94 -7.91
C TRP A 14 -0.11 -2.60 -7.29
N MET A 15 0.24 -2.61 -6.00
CA MET A 15 0.84 -1.48 -5.29
C MET A 15 2.06 -1.93 -4.47
N PRO A 16 3.30 -1.73 -4.97
CA PRO A 16 4.51 -2.14 -4.25
C PRO A 16 4.66 -1.50 -2.87
N GLY A 17 4.18 -0.27 -2.70
CA GLY A 17 4.18 0.43 -1.41
C GLY A 17 3.31 -0.25 -0.35
N GLU A 18 2.20 -0.89 -0.74
CA GLU A 18 1.34 -1.59 0.22
C GLU A 18 1.95 -2.92 0.70
N ALA A 19 2.71 -3.61 -0.15
CA ALA A 19 3.49 -4.76 0.31
C ALA A 19 4.52 -4.35 1.37
N VAL A 20 5.15 -3.20 1.22
CA VAL A 20 6.04 -2.63 2.26
C VAL A 20 5.28 -2.31 3.54
N ASN A 21 4.09 -1.71 3.43
CA ASN A 21 3.24 -1.44 4.59
C ASN A 21 2.83 -2.74 5.30
N LEU A 22 2.42 -3.78 4.56
CA LEU A 22 2.04 -5.07 5.12
C LEU A 22 3.21 -5.69 5.90
N VAL A 23 4.41 -5.70 5.31
CA VAL A 23 5.62 -6.19 5.98
C VAL A 23 5.85 -5.40 7.28
N ASN A 24 5.76 -4.08 7.24
CA ASN A 24 5.94 -3.26 8.44
C ASN A 24 4.85 -3.47 9.50
N VAL A 25 3.61 -3.75 9.11
CA VAL A 25 2.51 -4.11 10.03
C VAL A 25 2.80 -5.44 10.70
N LEU A 26 3.16 -6.47 9.94
CA LEU A 26 3.54 -7.79 10.47
C LEU A 26 4.73 -7.67 11.44
N ARG A 27 5.79 -6.94 11.05
CA ARG A 27 6.96 -6.67 11.89
C ARG A 27 6.57 -5.98 13.19
N ARG A 28 5.67 -4.98 13.14
CA ARG A 28 5.17 -4.30 14.34
C ARG A 28 4.39 -5.25 15.25
N GLY A 29 3.72 -6.26 14.69
CA GLY A 29 3.05 -7.35 15.42
C GLY A 29 4.00 -8.43 15.95
N GLY A 30 5.33 -8.29 15.76
CA GLY A 30 6.32 -9.26 16.23
C GLY A 30 6.64 -10.39 15.24
N VAL A 31 6.05 -10.39 14.05
CA VAL A 31 6.35 -11.37 13.00
C VAL A 31 7.75 -11.12 12.43
N GLU A 32 8.55 -12.16 12.36
CA GLU A 32 9.83 -12.17 11.65
C GLU A 32 9.60 -12.26 10.15
N VAL A 33 10.20 -11.33 9.39
CA VAL A 33 10.12 -11.27 7.94
C VAL A 33 11.53 -11.13 7.38
N HIS A 34 11.80 -11.87 6.31
CA HIS A 34 13.06 -11.89 5.60
C HIS A 34 12.87 -11.34 4.19
N ARG A 35 13.93 -10.83 3.58
CA ARG A 35 13.95 -10.41 2.18
C ARG A 35 14.93 -11.27 1.40
N ALA A 36 14.48 -11.84 0.30
CA ALA A 36 15.31 -12.66 -0.56
C ALA A 36 16.44 -11.84 -1.20
N THR A 37 17.68 -12.30 -1.06
CA THR A 37 18.88 -11.68 -1.64
C THR A 37 19.29 -12.34 -2.96
N SER A 38 18.56 -13.36 -3.40
CA SER A 38 18.62 -13.93 -4.73
C SER A 38 17.27 -14.58 -5.06
N SER A 39 16.98 -14.79 -6.34
CA SER A 39 15.77 -15.53 -6.73
C SER A 39 15.80 -16.98 -6.23
N PHE A 40 14.62 -17.53 -5.94
CA PHE A 40 14.43 -18.88 -5.37
C PHE A 40 13.12 -19.51 -5.87
N SER A 41 12.94 -20.82 -5.70
CA SER A 41 11.72 -21.53 -6.09
C SER A 41 10.99 -22.08 -4.87
N ALA A 42 9.66 -21.93 -4.83
CA ALA A 42 8.80 -22.38 -3.75
C ALA A 42 7.37 -22.58 -4.28
N GLY A 43 6.62 -23.57 -3.78
CA GLY A 43 5.22 -23.78 -4.19
C GLY A 43 4.98 -23.96 -5.70
N GLY A 44 5.98 -24.47 -6.44
CA GLY A 44 5.90 -24.61 -7.90
C GLY A 44 6.17 -23.32 -8.69
N GLU A 45 6.44 -22.19 -8.03
CA GLU A 45 6.73 -20.91 -8.66
C GLU A 45 8.18 -20.44 -8.45
N ARG A 46 8.61 -19.48 -9.28
CA ARG A 46 9.93 -18.82 -9.17
C ARG A 46 9.74 -17.39 -8.66
N TYR A 47 10.30 -17.11 -7.49
CA TYR A 47 10.28 -15.79 -6.88
C TYR A 47 11.57 -15.02 -7.18
N PRO A 48 11.48 -13.73 -7.58
CA PRO A 48 12.66 -12.90 -7.83
C PRO A 48 13.36 -12.48 -6.53
N GLU A 49 14.59 -11.98 -6.67
CA GLU A 49 15.25 -11.23 -5.60
C GLU A 49 14.36 -10.07 -5.12
N GLY A 50 14.40 -9.78 -3.82
CA GLY A 50 13.63 -8.71 -3.21
C GLY A 50 12.25 -9.14 -2.70
N SER A 51 11.79 -10.36 -3.01
CA SER A 51 10.58 -10.96 -2.43
C SER A 51 10.72 -11.06 -0.90
N TYR A 52 9.63 -10.79 -0.18
CA TYR A 52 9.60 -11.00 1.27
C TYR A 52 9.15 -12.42 1.60
N VAL A 53 9.72 -12.99 2.65
CA VAL A 53 9.42 -14.34 3.14
C VAL A 53 9.15 -14.25 4.63
N ALA A 54 7.94 -14.59 5.04
CA ALA A 54 7.58 -14.77 6.44
C ALA A 54 7.51 -16.27 6.73
N TYR A 55 8.58 -16.82 7.30
CA TYR A 55 8.63 -18.24 7.65
C TYR A 55 7.65 -18.55 8.77
N GLY A 56 6.93 -19.66 8.67
CA GLY A 56 6.05 -20.12 9.73
C GLY A 56 6.78 -20.78 10.91
N GLY A 57 8.09 -21.00 10.81
CA GLY A 57 8.93 -21.56 11.88
C GLY A 57 9.34 -20.52 12.94
N GLN A 58 8.37 -19.80 13.49
CA GLN A 58 8.61 -18.71 14.47
C GLN A 58 7.58 -18.71 15.59
N ALA A 59 7.88 -18.06 16.72
CA ALA A 59 6.99 -18.01 17.89
C ALA A 59 5.63 -17.36 17.57
N PHE A 60 5.63 -16.35 16.70
CA PHE A 60 4.43 -15.63 16.26
C PHE A 60 3.68 -16.31 15.11
N ARG A 61 3.94 -17.60 14.85
CA ARG A 61 3.26 -18.36 13.78
C ARG A 61 1.73 -18.24 13.82
N PRO A 62 1.02 -18.42 14.95
CA PRO A 62 -0.44 -18.30 14.96
C PRO A 62 -0.90 -16.91 14.51
N HIS A 63 -0.25 -15.85 14.99
CA HIS A 63 -0.56 -14.48 14.59
C HIS A 63 -0.31 -14.24 13.10
N LEU A 64 0.79 -14.77 12.56
CA LEU A 64 1.09 -14.71 11.12
C LEU A 64 -0.03 -15.36 10.29
N MET A 65 -0.47 -16.56 10.68
CA MET A 65 -1.55 -17.27 9.99
C MET A 65 -2.86 -16.49 10.07
N ASP A 66 -3.26 -16.03 11.26
CA ASP A 66 -4.49 -15.26 11.46
C ASP A 66 -4.57 -14.01 10.58
N MET A 67 -3.44 -13.31 10.39
CA MET A 67 -3.38 -12.07 9.61
C MET A 67 -3.35 -12.30 8.10
N LEU A 68 -2.84 -13.45 7.63
CA LEU A 68 -2.61 -13.69 6.21
C LEU A 68 -3.60 -14.65 5.56
N GLU A 69 -4.24 -15.52 6.33
CA GLU A 69 -5.16 -16.52 5.77
C GLU A 69 -6.59 -15.98 5.63
N ALA A 70 -7.29 -16.50 4.62
CA ALA A 70 -8.71 -16.25 4.45
C ALA A 70 -9.46 -16.86 5.65
N GLN A 71 -10.33 -16.05 6.25
CA GLN A 71 -11.17 -16.50 7.35
C GLN A 71 -12.40 -17.23 6.79
N ASP A 72 -12.66 -18.45 7.27
CA ASP A 72 -13.89 -19.19 6.98
C ASP A 72 -14.88 -18.96 8.13
N TYR A 73 -15.88 -18.10 7.88
CA TYR A 73 -16.87 -17.78 8.89
C TYR A 73 -17.97 -18.85 8.90
N PRO A 74 -18.28 -19.47 10.05
CA PRO A 74 -19.26 -20.55 10.10
C PRO A 74 -20.67 -20.08 9.71
N ASP A 75 -21.45 -20.92 9.02
CA ASP A 75 -22.89 -20.69 8.78
C ASP A 75 -23.65 -20.82 10.11
N ARG A 76 -23.63 -19.74 10.88
CA ARG A 76 -24.37 -19.61 12.13
C ARG A 76 -25.79 -19.16 11.83
N ARG A 77 -26.77 -19.85 12.41
CA ARG A 77 -28.20 -19.55 12.29
C ARG A 77 -28.81 -19.38 13.65
N MET A 78 -29.78 -18.49 13.78
CA MET A 78 -30.45 -18.21 15.06
C MET A 78 -31.17 -19.45 15.63
N TYR A 79 -31.56 -20.39 14.76
CA TYR A 79 -32.12 -21.70 15.09
C TYR A 79 -31.98 -22.65 13.87
N PRO A 80 -32.12 -23.98 14.01
CA PRO A 80 -32.03 -24.92 12.89
C PRO A 80 -33.01 -24.56 11.74
N GLY A 81 -32.48 -24.30 10.54
CA GLY A 81 -33.25 -23.88 9.36
C GLY A 81 -33.66 -22.40 9.32
N GLY A 82 -33.32 -21.62 10.35
CA GLY A 82 -33.62 -20.20 10.45
C GLY A 82 -32.71 -19.30 9.60
N PRO A 83 -32.89 -17.97 9.70
CA PRO A 83 -32.03 -17.01 9.01
C PRO A 83 -30.59 -17.04 9.57
N PRO A 84 -29.59 -16.64 8.77
CA PRO A 84 -28.23 -16.44 9.25
C PRO A 84 -28.19 -15.45 10.41
N GLU A 85 -27.34 -15.74 11.39
CA GLU A 85 -27.00 -14.82 12.47
C GLU A 85 -26.12 -13.70 11.88
N PRO A 86 -26.54 -12.43 11.93
CA PRO A 86 -25.75 -11.34 11.38
C PRO A 86 -24.41 -11.25 12.12
N PRO A 87 -23.28 -11.14 11.40
CA PRO A 87 -21.99 -10.96 12.04
C PRO A 87 -21.93 -9.62 12.80
N TYR A 88 -21.11 -9.55 13.85
CA TYR A 88 -20.73 -8.27 14.44
C TYR A 88 -19.92 -7.45 13.41
N ASP A 89 -19.86 -6.14 13.60
CA ASP A 89 -19.39 -5.11 12.65
C ASP A 89 -18.08 -5.39 11.88
N LEU A 90 -17.20 -6.26 12.39
CA LEU A 90 -15.96 -6.70 11.75
C LEU A 90 -16.01 -8.21 11.43
N ALA A 91 -16.29 -8.54 10.17
CA ALA A 91 -16.37 -9.92 9.69
C ALA A 91 -15.03 -10.49 9.17
N GLY A 92 -13.91 -9.74 9.25
CA GLY A 92 -12.61 -10.27 8.84
C GLY A 92 -11.42 -9.30 8.98
N TRP A 93 -10.23 -9.88 9.12
CA TRP A 93 -8.96 -9.18 9.34
C TRP A 93 -7.82 -9.73 8.45
N THR A 94 -8.16 -10.37 7.33
CA THR A 94 -7.18 -10.87 6.35
C THR A 94 -6.50 -9.68 5.65
N LEU A 95 -5.35 -9.26 6.19
CA LEU A 95 -4.64 -8.04 5.77
C LEU A 95 -4.31 -8.02 4.27
N PRO A 96 -3.86 -9.12 3.63
CA PRO A 96 -3.60 -9.14 2.19
C PRO A 96 -4.78 -8.64 1.35
N TYR A 97 -6.00 -9.02 1.71
CA TYR A 97 -7.22 -8.62 1.00
C TYR A 97 -7.59 -7.17 1.25
N GLN A 98 -7.44 -6.70 2.50
CA GLN A 98 -7.72 -5.31 2.87
C GLN A 98 -6.72 -4.33 2.25
N MET A 99 -5.47 -4.78 2.05
CA MET A 99 -4.37 -3.97 1.54
C MET A 99 -4.15 -4.13 0.03
N GLY A 100 -4.85 -5.07 -0.61
CA GLY A 100 -4.66 -5.37 -2.04
C GLY A 100 -3.26 -5.93 -2.35
N VAL A 101 -2.68 -6.70 -1.43
CA VAL A 101 -1.34 -7.29 -1.55
C VAL A 101 -1.48 -8.78 -1.83
N ARG A 102 -0.84 -9.26 -2.89
CA ARG A 102 -0.72 -10.70 -3.17
C ARG A 102 0.26 -11.33 -2.17
N VAL A 103 -0.18 -12.36 -1.49
CA VAL A 103 0.62 -13.16 -0.58
C VAL A 103 0.38 -14.63 -0.90
N ASP A 104 1.45 -15.36 -1.16
CA ASP A 104 1.38 -16.76 -1.57
C ASP A 104 1.70 -17.63 -0.36
N ARG A 105 0.79 -18.55 -0.03
CA ARG A 105 0.98 -19.54 1.02
C ARG A 105 1.81 -20.71 0.46
N ILE A 106 2.91 -21.04 1.13
CA ILE A 106 3.79 -22.15 0.75
C ILE A 106 3.75 -23.21 1.85
N ASP A 107 3.28 -24.41 1.52
CA ASP A 107 3.15 -25.51 2.48
C ASP A 107 4.43 -26.37 2.56
N GLU A 108 5.11 -26.56 1.44
CA GLU A 108 6.33 -27.37 1.38
C GLU A 108 7.60 -26.61 1.77
N PRO A 109 8.60 -27.29 2.39
CA PRO A 109 9.90 -26.69 2.64
C PRO A 109 10.61 -26.25 1.37
N PHE A 110 11.29 -25.10 1.44
CA PHE A 110 12.18 -24.61 0.38
C PHE A 110 13.39 -23.91 0.97
N GLU A 111 14.42 -23.73 0.13
CA GLU A 111 15.61 -22.95 0.47
C GLU A 111 15.63 -21.62 -0.27
N ALA A 112 15.94 -20.55 0.45
CA ALA A 112 16.15 -19.23 -0.12
C ALA A 112 17.28 -18.52 0.63
N ARG A 113 18.14 -17.81 -0.11
CA ARG A 113 19.09 -16.88 0.50
C ARG A 113 18.34 -15.61 0.88
N THR A 114 18.33 -15.29 2.17
CA THR A 114 17.56 -14.17 2.69
C THR A 114 18.33 -13.38 3.74
N ALA A 115 17.91 -12.14 3.97
CA ALA A 115 18.35 -11.30 5.08
C ALA A 115 17.14 -10.86 5.91
N ALA A 116 17.31 -10.78 7.24
CA ALA A 116 16.25 -10.28 8.12
C ALA A 116 15.89 -8.82 7.79
N VAL A 117 14.61 -8.51 7.77
CA VAL A 117 14.10 -7.16 7.52
C VAL A 117 13.84 -6.50 8.85
N ASP A 118 14.58 -5.45 9.20
CA ASP A 118 14.24 -4.65 10.38
C ASP A 118 13.03 -3.74 10.10
N ARG A 119 13.16 -2.91 9.07
CA ARG A 119 12.12 -2.04 8.54
C ARG A 119 12.12 -2.11 7.01
N ALA A 120 10.98 -2.43 6.42
CA ALA A 120 10.80 -2.39 4.98
C ALA A 120 10.67 -0.92 4.51
N SER A 121 11.26 -0.63 3.36
CA SER A 121 11.14 0.67 2.68
C SER A 121 10.83 0.45 1.20
N PRO A 122 10.02 1.32 0.58
CA PRO A 122 9.77 1.22 -0.86
C PRO A 122 11.06 1.47 -1.64
N ALA A 123 11.14 0.90 -2.84
CA ALA A 123 12.15 1.32 -3.79
C ALA A 123 11.93 2.82 -4.11
N PRO A 124 13.00 3.62 -4.23
CA PRO A 124 12.86 5.03 -4.58
C PRO A 124 12.10 5.20 -5.90
N GLY A 125 11.08 6.06 -5.89
CA GLY A 125 10.35 6.45 -7.08
C GLY A 125 11.13 7.45 -7.93
N THR A 126 10.55 7.82 -9.06
CA THR A 126 11.21 8.63 -10.08
C THR A 126 10.59 10.02 -10.22
N VAL A 127 11.38 10.97 -10.69
CA VAL A 127 10.88 12.26 -11.20
C VAL A 127 11.42 12.39 -12.62
N SER A 128 10.52 12.37 -13.61
CA SER A 128 10.88 12.36 -15.04
C SER A 128 10.20 13.48 -15.81
N GLY A 129 10.72 13.83 -16.99
CA GLY A 129 10.11 14.85 -17.86
C GLY A 129 10.40 16.31 -17.47
N ASN A 130 9.98 17.24 -18.34
CA ASN A 130 10.12 18.68 -18.11
C ASN A 130 8.96 19.18 -17.23
N ALA A 131 9.30 19.77 -16.08
CA ALA A 131 8.34 20.24 -15.08
C ALA A 131 8.22 21.78 -15.05
N SER A 132 8.32 22.47 -16.19
CA SER A 132 8.24 23.93 -16.26
C SER A 132 6.92 24.50 -15.75
N TRP A 133 5.82 23.74 -15.81
CA TRP A 133 4.56 24.10 -15.17
C TRP A 133 4.37 23.40 -13.81
N GLY A 134 4.74 22.12 -13.71
CA GLY A 134 4.55 21.33 -12.49
C GLY A 134 4.72 19.85 -12.71
N TRP A 135 4.08 19.04 -11.87
CA TRP A 135 4.13 17.57 -11.90
C TRP A 135 2.73 16.95 -11.86
N ALA A 136 2.59 15.82 -12.54
CA ALA A 136 1.50 14.87 -12.39
C ALA A 136 1.93 13.72 -11.46
N LEU A 137 1.01 13.30 -10.59
CA LEU A 137 1.15 12.17 -9.68
C LEU A 137 -0.12 11.31 -9.78
N SER A 138 0.02 9.99 -9.92
CA SER A 138 -1.14 9.09 -9.90
C SER A 138 -1.80 9.08 -8.52
N HIS A 139 -3.13 9.04 -8.49
CA HIS A 139 -3.90 8.91 -7.26
C HIS A 139 -4.02 7.44 -6.78
N ARG A 140 -3.55 6.47 -7.57
CA ARG A 140 -3.71 5.05 -7.24
C ARG A 140 -2.94 4.63 -5.99
N PRO A 141 -1.65 4.95 -5.82
CA PRO A 141 -0.94 4.56 -4.60
C PRO A 141 -1.49 5.32 -3.39
N ASN A 142 -1.78 4.63 -2.27
CA ASN A 142 -2.23 5.31 -1.04
C ASN A 142 -1.21 6.34 -0.54
N ALA A 143 0.09 6.08 -0.77
CA ALA A 143 1.17 7.02 -0.46
C ALA A 143 1.03 8.38 -1.16
N SER A 144 0.29 8.47 -2.27
CA SER A 144 -0.03 9.74 -2.93
C SER A 144 -0.86 10.66 -2.04
N ALA A 145 -1.75 10.12 -1.19
CA ALA A 145 -2.49 10.93 -0.23
C ALA A 145 -1.55 11.55 0.83
N LEU A 146 -0.55 10.79 1.29
CA LEU A 146 0.48 11.31 2.19
C LEU A 146 1.32 12.41 1.51
N ALA A 147 1.70 12.21 0.25
CA ALA A 147 2.40 13.22 -0.53
C ALA A 147 1.59 14.51 -0.67
N VAL A 148 0.30 14.41 -1.02
CA VAL A 148 -0.63 15.55 -1.10
C VAL A 148 -0.69 16.29 0.23
N ASN A 149 -0.86 15.58 1.35
CA ASN A 149 -0.92 16.20 2.67
C ASN A 149 0.35 16.97 3.04
N ARG A 150 1.52 16.41 2.71
CA ARG A 150 2.82 17.06 2.97
C ARG A 150 3.06 18.27 2.07
N LEU A 151 2.69 18.19 0.79
CA LEU A 151 2.78 19.30 -0.16
C LEU A 151 1.85 20.46 0.25
N LEU A 152 0.60 20.17 0.58
CA LEU A 152 -0.35 21.17 1.07
C LEU A 152 0.13 21.81 2.39
N ALA A 153 0.71 21.02 3.29
CA ALA A 153 1.28 21.54 4.54
C ALA A 153 2.49 22.46 4.30
N ALA A 154 3.25 22.24 3.23
CA ALA A 154 4.36 23.08 2.80
C ALA A 154 3.93 24.32 1.98
N GLY A 155 2.64 24.48 1.70
CA GLY A 155 2.09 25.60 0.93
C GLY A 155 2.13 25.42 -0.59
N ASP A 156 2.42 24.21 -1.09
CA ASP A 156 2.36 23.91 -2.51
C ASP A 156 0.91 23.99 -3.03
N ARG A 157 0.76 24.43 -4.28
CA ARG A 157 -0.53 24.41 -4.97
C ARG A 157 -0.75 23.02 -5.56
N VAL A 158 -1.73 22.31 -5.00
CA VAL A 158 -2.09 20.96 -5.40
C VAL A 158 -3.54 20.95 -5.87
N SER A 159 -3.83 20.23 -6.94
CA SER A 159 -5.19 20.05 -7.47
C SER A 159 -5.41 18.61 -7.95
N TRP A 160 -6.67 18.23 -8.15
CA TRP A 160 -7.07 16.99 -8.82
C TRP A 160 -7.61 17.30 -10.20
N SER A 161 -7.14 16.59 -11.21
CA SER A 161 -7.72 16.64 -12.55
C SER A 161 -9.12 16.01 -12.52
N GLY A 162 -10.14 16.75 -12.92
CA GLY A 162 -11.52 16.26 -13.08
C GLY A 162 -11.73 15.41 -14.33
N GLY A 163 -10.77 15.38 -15.25
CA GLY A 163 -10.80 14.56 -16.46
C GLY A 163 -9.45 13.95 -16.80
N ALA A 164 -9.46 12.98 -17.72
CA ALA A 164 -8.23 12.48 -18.31
C ALA A 164 -7.60 13.54 -19.24
N PHE A 165 -6.28 13.53 -19.38
CA PHE A 165 -5.55 14.43 -20.27
C PHE A 165 -4.29 13.77 -20.82
N ASP A 166 -3.79 14.26 -21.93
CA ASP A 166 -2.56 13.77 -22.57
C ASP A 166 -1.44 14.80 -22.36
N ALA A 167 -0.29 14.34 -21.85
CA ALA A 167 0.89 15.19 -21.64
C ALA A 167 2.18 14.41 -21.83
N GLY A 168 3.13 14.97 -22.59
CA GLY A 168 4.43 14.33 -22.83
C GLY A 168 4.31 12.92 -23.41
N GLY A 169 3.36 12.70 -24.32
CA GLY A 169 3.10 11.41 -24.97
C GLY A 169 2.46 10.35 -24.08
N VAL A 170 1.97 10.70 -22.89
CA VAL A 170 1.31 9.77 -21.98
C VAL A 170 -0.06 10.29 -21.57
N ARG A 171 -1.01 9.36 -21.53
CA ARG A 171 -2.36 9.61 -21.05
C ARG A 171 -2.41 9.49 -19.53
N HIS A 172 -2.86 10.56 -18.89
CA HIS A 172 -3.14 10.64 -17.47
C HIS A 172 -4.64 10.46 -17.23
N GLU A 173 -5.01 9.67 -16.23
CA GLU A 173 -6.40 9.38 -15.88
C GLU A 173 -7.08 10.55 -15.14
N ALA A 174 -8.41 10.56 -15.14
CA ALA A 174 -9.17 11.42 -14.24
C ALA A 174 -8.78 11.11 -12.78
N GLY A 175 -8.74 12.14 -11.94
CA GLY A 175 -8.23 12.06 -10.56
C GLY A 175 -6.70 12.19 -10.46
N THR A 176 -5.96 12.35 -11.56
CA THR A 176 -4.51 12.64 -11.48
C THR A 176 -4.25 13.87 -10.61
N ILE A 177 -3.34 13.73 -9.65
CA ILE A 177 -2.91 14.82 -8.76
C ILE A 177 -1.94 15.71 -9.54
N LEU A 178 -2.19 17.02 -9.52
CA LEU A 178 -1.36 18.03 -10.16
C LEU A 178 -0.71 18.89 -9.09
N VAL A 179 0.60 19.05 -9.18
CA VAL A 179 1.40 19.87 -8.26
C VAL A 179 2.06 20.97 -9.09
N GLU A 180 1.67 22.23 -8.88
CA GLU A 180 2.25 23.34 -9.65
C GLU A 180 3.67 23.67 -9.18
N ALA A 181 4.52 24.10 -10.11
CA ALA A 181 5.84 24.60 -9.78
C ALA A 181 5.77 25.88 -8.92
N GLY A 182 6.53 25.88 -7.84
CA GLY A 182 6.70 27.00 -6.93
C GLY A 182 8.06 26.94 -6.25
N SER A 183 8.32 27.89 -5.34
CA SER A 183 9.58 27.94 -4.60
C SER A 183 9.78 26.69 -3.75
N GLY A 184 10.87 25.96 -4.00
CA GLY A 184 11.24 24.72 -3.30
C GLY A 184 10.38 23.49 -3.62
N THR A 185 9.38 23.59 -4.49
CA THR A 185 8.47 22.46 -4.80
C THR A 185 9.21 21.31 -5.45
N ALA A 186 10.17 21.59 -6.34
CA ALA A 186 10.95 20.57 -7.03
C ALA A 186 11.76 19.69 -6.04
N ASP A 187 12.36 20.29 -5.02
CA ASP A 187 13.11 19.56 -4.01
C ASP A 187 12.20 18.70 -3.14
N ARG A 188 11.02 19.22 -2.76
CA ARG A 188 9.99 18.46 -2.05
C ARG A 188 9.49 17.28 -2.87
N VAL A 189 9.17 17.48 -4.15
CA VAL A 189 8.73 16.41 -5.06
C VAL A 189 9.81 15.33 -5.19
N ARG A 190 11.09 15.68 -5.40
CA ARG A 190 12.18 14.70 -5.45
C ARG A 190 12.37 13.95 -4.13
N GLY A 191 12.20 14.64 -2.99
CA GLY A 191 12.23 14.01 -1.67
C GLY A 191 11.10 13.00 -1.49
N LEU A 192 9.86 13.39 -1.81
CA LEU A 192 8.67 12.54 -1.72
C LEU A 192 8.76 11.34 -2.67
N ALA A 193 9.27 11.52 -3.89
CA ALA A 193 9.48 10.43 -4.84
C ALA A 193 10.39 9.36 -4.24
N ARG A 194 11.53 9.77 -3.66
CA ARG A 194 12.51 8.85 -3.06
C ARG A 194 11.99 8.19 -1.78
N GLU A 195 11.38 8.97 -0.89
CA GLU A 195 10.94 8.47 0.43
C GLU A 195 9.72 7.56 0.31
N LEU A 196 8.76 7.92 -0.54
CA LEU A 196 7.46 7.25 -0.62
C LEU A 196 7.38 6.25 -1.79
N GLY A 197 8.41 6.14 -2.62
CA GLY A 197 8.38 5.28 -3.80
C GLY A 197 7.39 5.74 -4.86
N LEU A 198 7.21 7.06 -5.02
CA LEU A 198 6.22 7.64 -5.92
C LEU A 198 6.86 8.15 -7.21
N ASP A 199 6.20 7.88 -8.32
CA ASP A 199 6.60 8.41 -9.63
C ASP A 199 5.87 9.71 -9.95
N PHE A 200 6.64 10.76 -10.15
CA PHE A 200 6.17 12.07 -10.62
C PHE A 200 6.58 12.29 -12.06
N ARG A 201 5.65 12.80 -12.87
CA ARG A 201 5.91 13.17 -14.26
C ARG A 201 5.80 14.68 -14.44
N GLY A 202 6.85 15.30 -14.92
CA GLY A 202 6.91 16.72 -15.24
C GLY A 202 5.92 17.06 -16.36
N LEU A 203 5.24 18.18 -16.16
CA LEU A 203 4.34 18.80 -17.10
C LEU A 203 4.93 20.15 -17.52
N SER A 204 5.07 20.34 -18.84
CA SER A 204 5.63 21.58 -19.39
C SER A 204 4.61 22.73 -19.42
N SER A 205 3.33 22.40 -19.43
CA SER A 205 2.20 23.33 -19.46
C SER A 205 1.05 22.80 -18.60
N ALA A 206 0.10 23.67 -18.24
CA ALA A 206 -1.12 23.26 -17.56
C ALA A 206 -1.90 22.22 -18.39
N PRO A 207 -2.43 21.15 -17.76
CA PRO A 207 -3.36 20.25 -18.44
C PRO A 207 -4.62 20.98 -18.91
N GLY A 208 -5.17 20.55 -20.05
CA GLY A 208 -6.42 21.10 -20.58
C GLY A 208 -7.69 20.59 -19.86
N ALA A 209 -7.56 19.61 -18.97
CA ALA A 209 -8.68 19.10 -18.18
C ALA A 209 -9.03 20.08 -17.05
N ALA A 210 -10.32 20.20 -16.72
CA ALA A 210 -10.76 20.93 -15.53
C ALA A 210 -10.07 20.37 -14.28
N ALA A 211 -9.66 21.23 -13.36
CA ALA A 211 -8.97 20.83 -12.14
C ALA A 211 -9.66 21.40 -10.89
N HIS A 212 -9.65 20.63 -9.81
CA HIS A 212 -10.20 20.98 -8.51
C HIS A 212 -9.05 21.24 -7.53
N THR A 213 -8.87 22.49 -7.11
CA THR A 213 -7.84 22.84 -6.12
C THR A 213 -8.11 22.14 -4.80
N LEU A 214 -7.09 21.42 -4.30
CA LEU A 214 -7.14 20.79 -3.00
C LEU A 214 -6.78 21.78 -1.91
N ARG A 215 -7.40 21.61 -0.75
CA ARG A 215 -7.12 22.38 0.46
C ARG A 215 -6.90 21.41 1.60
N ARG A 216 -6.07 21.83 2.56
CA ARG A 216 -5.85 21.04 3.77
C ARG A 216 -7.19 20.89 4.53
N PRO A 217 -7.66 19.66 4.79
CA PRO A 217 -8.90 19.46 5.53
C PRO A 217 -8.74 19.95 6.97
N ARG A 218 -9.84 20.46 7.55
CA ARG A 218 -9.94 20.77 8.98
C ARG A 218 -10.64 19.60 9.66
N ILE A 219 -9.94 18.91 10.55
CA ILE A 219 -10.47 17.76 11.27
C ILE A 219 -11.01 18.25 12.62
N GLY A 220 -12.31 18.02 12.87
CA GLY A 220 -12.91 18.19 14.19
C GLY A 220 -12.98 16.84 14.89
N ILE A 221 -12.52 16.76 16.14
CA ILE A 221 -12.66 15.57 16.98
C ILE A 221 -13.82 15.84 17.94
N TYR A 222 -14.84 14.98 17.90
CA TYR A 222 -15.96 15.00 18.84
C TYR A 222 -15.86 13.79 19.76
N LYS A 223 -16.10 13.99 21.06
CA LYS A 223 -16.24 12.92 22.05
C LYS A 223 -17.57 13.12 22.75
N SER A 224 -18.44 12.11 22.69
CA SER A 224 -19.71 12.11 23.43
C SER A 224 -19.46 12.03 24.94
N TRP A 225 -20.38 12.59 25.72
CA TRP A 225 -20.44 12.38 27.17
C TRP A 225 -21.07 11.03 27.54
N ASP A 226 -21.85 10.46 26.63
CA ASP A 226 -22.34 9.10 26.75
C ASP A 226 -21.23 8.11 26.38
N ALA A 227 -21.19 7.00 27.09
CA ALA A 227 -20.32 5.89 26.73
C ALA A 227 -20.66 5.43 25.30
N SER A 228 -19.61 5.29 24.49
CA SER A 228 -19.71 4.50 23.26
C SER A 228 -20.18 3.10 23.64
N ILE A 229 -21.05 2.51 22.83
CA ILE A 229 -21.46 1.11 23.02
C ILE A 229 -20.32 0.13 22.65
N ASP A 230 -19.26 0.68 22.05
CA ASP A 230 -17.93 0.08 21.82
C ASP A 230 -16.88 0.60 22.82
#